data_AF-A0AAV6P9X0-F1
#
_entry.id   AF-A0AAV6P9X0-F1
#
_cell.length_a   1.000
_cell.length_b   1.000
_cell.length_c   1.000
_cell.angle_alpha   90.00
_cell.angle_beta   90.00
_cell.angle_gamma   90.00
#
_symmetry.space_group_name_H-M   'P 1'
#
loop_
_entity.id
_entity.type
_entity.pdbx_description
1 polymer ?
#
loop_
_entity_poly.entity_id
_entity_poly.type
_entity_poly.pdbx_seq_one_letter_code
_entity_poly.pdbx_strand_id
1 'polypeptide(L)'
;MDGPQVDDPWNGKMANETATTEKGQEDKGKENQRKYDKDMTLQIELQGTEKVTIMELLKCVRELCGGLMACRYTGENKYEVTMTNAIGKRRLLDGFKIGTTTVLANKLDNDELVVSFLGLPAYITDKEILDKLYEWGVSAVSPIKRRMWPGTNIADWTRYLK
;
A
#
# COMPACT_ATOMS: atom_id res chain seq x y z
N MET A 1 -37.16 43.07 67.11
CA MET A 1 -37.33 41.64 67.44
C MET A 1 -38.77 41.36 67.15
N ASP A 2 -39.08 40.65 66.06
CA ASP A 2 -40.39 40.02 65.86
C ASP A 2 -40.21 39.02 64.73
N GLY A 3 -40.37 37.73 65.05
CA GLY A 3 -40.39 36.66 64.07
C GLY A 3 -41.80 36.48 63.50
N PRO A 4 -41.95 36.12 62.22
CA PRO A 4 -43.16 35.48 61.71
C PRO A 4 -43.01 33.95 61.87
N GLN A 5 -43.97 33.22 62.43
CA GLN A 5 -45.34 32.94 61.96
C GLN A 5 -45.38 31.86 60.87
N VAL A 6 -45.45 30.63 61.38
CA VAL A 6 -46.12 29.40 60.93
C VAL A 6 -46.68 29.38 59.50
N ASP A 7 -46.08 28.50 58.71
CA ASP A 7 -46.63 27.47 57.83
C ASP A 7 -48.09 27.61 57.37
N ASP A 8 -48.31 27.52 56.05
CA ASP A 8 -48.90 26.27 55.56
C ASP A 8 -48.55 25.98 54.09
N PRO A 9 -48.45 24.69 53.72
CA PRO A 9 -47.88 24.22 52.47
C PRO A 9 -48.98 23.85 51.45
N TRP A 10 -48.50 23.53 50.24
CA TRP A 10 -49.18 22.85 49.11
C TRP A 10 -49.27 23.66 47.81
N ASN A 11 -48.15 23.58 47.09
CA ASN A 11 -48.01 22.84 45.83
C ASN A 11 -48.95 23.22 44.67
N GLY A 12 -48.37 23.75 43.58
CA GLY A 12 -49.03 23.80 42.30
C GLY A 12 -48.23 24.50 41.20
N LYS A 13 -47.54 23.69 40.38
CA LYS A 13 -47.25 23.85 38.94
C LYS A 13 -47.00 25.27 38.39
N MET A 14 -45.90 25.45 37.65
CA MET A 14 -45.90 25.54 36.17
C MET A 14 -44.51 25.95 35.66
N ALA A 15 -44.15 25.39 34.52
CA ALA A 15 -42.98 25.72 33.72
C ALA A 15 -42.96 27.20 33.29
N ASN A 16 -41.80 27.82 33.11
CA ASN A 16 -41.13 27.89 31.80
C ASN A 16 -39.86 28.78 31.87
N GLU A 17 -38.91 28.49 30.98
CA GLU A 17 -37.90 29.40 30.40
C GLU A 17 -37.01 30.27 31.31
N THR A 18 -35.72 29.92 31.38
CA THR A 18 -34.64 30.70 30.73
C THR A 18 -33.31 29.99 30.91
N ALA A 19 -32.67 29.58 29.81
CA ALA A 19 -31.24 29.26 29.80
C ALA A 19 -30.64 29.74 28.48
N THR A 20 -29.90 30.82 28.63
CA THR A 20 -29.06 31.54 27.68
C THR A 20 -27.97 30.66 27.06
N THR A 21 -27.87 30.78 25.73
CA THR A 21 -26.69 30.77 24.86
C THR A 21 -25.36 30.26 25.43
N GLU A 22 -24.93 29.08 24.96
CA GLU A 22 -23.52 28.82 24.59
C GLU A 22 -23.51 27.90 23.36
N LYS A 23 -23.44 28.47 22.15
CA LYS A 23 -23.09 27.69 20.95
C LYS A 23 -21.59 27.47 20.92
N GLY A 24 -21.13 26.42 21.59
CA GLY A 24 -19.85 25.80 21.29
C GLY A 24 -19.90 25.23 19.88
N GLN A 25 -19.28 25.92 18.93
CA GLN A 25 -19.10 25.45 17.57
C GLN A 25 -17.99 24.40 17.60
N GLU A 26 -18.35 23.14 17.90
CA GLU A 26 -17.48 21.99 17.67
C GLU A 26 -17.22 21.87 16.17
N ASP A 27 -16.06 22.37 15.74
CA ASP A 27 -15.49 22.07 14.44
C ASP A 27 -15.11 20.58 14.45
N LYS A 28 -16.08 19.73 14.13
CA LYS A 28 -15.86 18.31 13.85
C LYS A 28 -15.04 18.21 12.58
N GLY A 29 -13.72 18.30 12.76
CA GLY A 29 -12.73 17.89 11.79
C GLY A 29 -13.11 16.50 11.30
N LYS A 30 -13.66 16.44 10.08
CA LYS A 30 -13.75 15.20 9.33
C LYS A 30 -12.32 14.79 9.06
N GLU A 31 -11.77 13.99 9.96
CA GLU A 31 -10.53 13.27 9.73
C GLU A 31 -10.81 12.33 8.56
N ASN A 32 -10.53 12.81 7.35
CA ASN A 32 -10.56 12.01 6.14
C ASN A 32 -9.59 10.86 6.40
N GLN A 33 -10.12 9.69 6.77
CA GLN A 33 -9.32 8.48 6.95
C GLN A 33 -8.49 8.31 5.69
N ARG A 34 -7.19 8.55 5.79
CA ARG A 34 -6.26 8.43 4.66
C ARG A 34 -6.22 6.95 4.29
N LYS A 35 -6.96 6.58 3.25
CA LYS A 35 -6.97 5.21 2.74
C LYS A 35 -5.64 4.97 2.03
N TYR A 36 -4.82 4.10 2.60
CA TYR A 36 -3.61 3.60 1.95
C TYR A 36 -4.02 2.52 0.95
N ASP A 37 -3.56 2.64 -0.28
CA ASP A 37 -3.82 1.68 -1.35
C ASP A 37 -2.49 1.05 -1.78
N LYS A 38 -2.43 -0.30 -1.82
CA LYS A 38 -1.23 -1.03 -2.23
C LYS A 38 -0.87 -0.69 -3.67
N ASP A 39 -1.87 -0.52 -4.53
CA ASP A 39 -1.69 -0.11 -5.92
C ASP A 39 -1.05 1.27 -6.02
N MET A 40 -1.21 2.11 -5.00
CA MET A 40 -0.62 3.45 -4.96
C MET A 40 0.76 3.48 -4.31
N THR A 41 1.29 2.31 -3.93
CA THR A 41 2.58 2.17 -3.27
C THR A 41 3.62 1.57 -4.21
N LEU A 42 4.81 2.14 -4.21
CA LEU A 42 5.95 1.75 -5.03
C LEU A 42 7.16 1.43 -4.16
N GLN A 43 8.01 0.51 -4.58
CA GLN A 43 9.35 0.33 -4.03
C GLN A 43 10.32 1.27 -4.74
N ILE A 44 11.00 2.12 -4.00
CA ILE A 44 12.10 2.96 -4.47
C ILE A 44 13.42 2.28 -4.13
N GLU A 45 14.35 2.30 -5.07
CA GLU A 45 15.75 1.92 -4.90
C GLU A 45 16.65 3.10 -5.30
N LEU A 46 17.60 3.45 -4.43
CA LEU A 46 18.62 4.46 -4.70
C LEU A 46 19.89 3.79 -5.25
N GLN A 47 20.29 4.18 -6.47
CA GLN A 47 21.48 3.67 -7.13
C GLN A 47 22.52 4.79 -7.27
N GLY A 48 23.60 4.70 -6.51
CA GLY A 48 24.68 5.67 -6.52
C GLY A 48 25.61 5.49 -5.31
N THR A 49 26.75 6.18 -5.35
CA THR A 49 27.73 6.18 -4.26
C THR A 49 27.53 7.34 -3.28
N GLU A 50 26.75 8.34 -3.67
CA GLU A 50 26.41 9.48 -2.82
C GLU A 50 25.35 9.08 -1.79
N LYS A 51 25.61 9.46 -0.53
CA LYS A 51 24.68 9.23 0.57
C LYS A 51 23.53 10.24 0.48
N VAL A 52 22.39 9.79 -0.04
CA VAL A 52 21.14 10.56 -0.03
C VAL A 52 20.39 10.27 1.27
N THR A 53 20.04 11.32 2.01
CA THR A 53 19.24 11.17 3.22
C THR A 53 17.77 10.91 2.86
N ILE A 54 17.04 10.25 3.77
CA ILE A 54 15.60 10.05 3.58
C ILE A 54 14.86 11.38 3.41
N MET A 55 15.28 12.44 4.12
CA MET A 55 14.63 13.75 4.04
C MET A 55 14.82 14.40 2.66
N GLU A 56 16.01 14.28 2.07
CA GLU A 56 16.27 14.75 0.70
C GLU A 56 15.43 13.98 -0.31
N LEU A 57 15.37 12.65 -0.20
CA LEU A 57 14.52 11.81 -1.03
C LEU A 57 13.05 12.27 -0.96
N LEU A 58 12.48 12.39 0.24
CA LEU A 58 11.08 12.78 0.41
C LEU A 58 10.78 14.18 -0.12
N LYS A 59 11.72 15.11 0.02
CA LYS A 59 11.61 16.45 -0.52
C LYS A 59 11.57 16.41 -2.06
N CYS A 60 12.53 15.72 -2.69
CA CYS A 60 12.57 15.59 -4.14
C CYS A 60 11.34 14.86 -4.70
N VAL A 61 10.87 13.78 -4.08
CA VAL A 61 9.64 13.08 -4.50
C VAL A 61 8.43 14.02 -4.42
N ARG A 62 8.32 14.81 -3.34
CA ARG A 62 7.22 15.75 -3.18
C ARG A 62 7.27 16.89 -4.21
N GLU A 63 8.45 17.40 -4.53
CA GLU A 63 8.63 18.50 -5.49
C GLU A 63 8.42 18.05 -6.94
N LEU A 64 8.96 16.88 -7.32
CA LEU A 64 8.95 16.41 -8.71
C LEU A 64 7.66 15.65 -9.06
N CYS A 65 7.22 14.76 -8.16
CA CYS A 65 6.11 13.86 -8.42
C CYS A 65 4.80 14.38 -7.78
N GLY A 66 4.91 15.10 -6.65
CA GLY A 66 3.75 15.56 -5.89
C GLY A 66 3.01 14.41 -5.20
N GLY A 67 2.14 14.74 -4.24
CA GLY A 67 1.23 13.75 -3.64
C GLY A 67 1.92 12.61 -2.89
N LEU A 68 3.01 12.89 -2.16
CA LEU A 68 3.63 11.91 -1.28
C LEU A 68 2.80 11.72 0.01
N MET A 69 2.29 10.52 0.26
CA MET A 69 1.43 10.20 1.42
C MET A 69 2.20 9.56 2.58
N ALA A 70 3.01 8.54 2.27
CA ALA A 70 3.76 7.78 3.26
C ALA A 70 5.09 7.31 2.70
N CYS A 71 6.05 7.06 3.58
CA CYS A 71 7.32 6.43 3.25
C CYS A 71 7.74 5.50 4.38
N ARG A 72 8.22 4.31 4.04
CA ARG A 72 8.76 3.31 4.96
C ARG A 72 10.13 2.85 4.46
N TYR A 73 11.10 2.72 5.35
CA TYR A 73 12.38 2.09 5.03
C TYR A 73 12.21 0.56 4.96
N THR A 74 12.73 -0.07 3.91
CA THR A 74 12.59 -1.53 3.70
C THR A 74 13.92 -2.27 3.58
N GLY A 75 15.03 -1.57 3.36
CA GLY A 75 16.36 -2.16 3.29
C GLY A 75 17.41 -1.15 2.86
N GLU A 76 18.66 -1.59 2.72
CA GLU A 76 19.75 -0.71 2.30
C GLU A 76 19.41 -0.02 0.98
N ASN A 77 19.34 1.33 1.02
CA ASN A 77 18.95 2.18 -0.11
C ASN A 77 17.57 1.88 -0.70
N LYS A 78 16.68 1.22 0.05
CA LYS A 78 15.34 0.80 -0.38
C LYS A 78 14.24 1.35 0.52
N TYR A 79 13.20 1.88 -0.12
CA TYR A 79 12.07 2.51 0.53
C TYR A 79 10.76 2.06 -0.13
N GLU A 80 9.68 2.00 0.64
CA GLU A 80 8.32 1.92 0.14
C GLU A 80 7.69 3.30 0.23
N VAL A 81 7.12 3.79 -0.88
CA VAL A 81 6.50 5.11 -0.95
C VAL A 81 5.08 4.99 -1.48
N THR A 82 4.12 5.54 -0.72
CA THR A 82 2.71 5.60 -1.11
C THR A 82 2.37 6.99 -1.65
N MET A 83 1.75 7.04 -2.82
CA MET A 83 1.34 8.25 -3.51
C MET A 83 -0.17 8.52 -3.35
N THR A 84 -0.59 9.78 -3.38
CA THR A 84 -2.01 10.17 -3.28
C THR A 84 -2.73 10.15 -4.62
N ASN A 85 -2.00 10.19 -5.73
CA ASN A 85 -2.57 10.32 -7.07
C ASN A 85 -1.74 9.56 -8.13
N ALA A 86 -2.43 9.08 -9.16
CA ALA A 86 -1.83 8.23 -10.20
C ALA A 86 -0.80 8.97 -11.07
N ILE A 87 -0.91 10.30 -11.20
CA ILE A 87 0.02 11.12 -11.97
C ILE A 87 1.40 11.14 -11.28
N GLY A 88 1.42 11.39 -9.97
CA GLY A 88 2.63 11.36 -9.16
C GLY A 88 3.25 9.97 -9.12
N LYS A 89 2.43 8.91 -9.00
CA LYS A 89 2.89 7.51 -9.14
C LYS A 89 3.61 7.28 -10.47
N ARG A 90 3.02 7.72 -11.60
CA ARG A 90 3.62 7.54 -12.93
C ARG A 90 4.94 8.30 -13.08
N ARG A 91 4.99 9.56 -12.63
CA ARG A 91 6.24 10.34 -12.63
C ARG A 91 7.33 9.71 -11.78
N LEU A 92 6.95 9.13 -10.65
CA LEU A 92 7.91 8.44 -9.78
C LEU A 92 8.46 7.17 -10.44
N LEU A 93 7.63 6.43 -11.18
CA LEU A 93 8.05 5.28 -12.01
C LEU A 93 9.02 5.66 -13.13
N ASP A 94 8.91 6.87 -13.70
CA ASP A 94 9.86 7.35 -14.72
C ASP A 94 11.29 7.51 -14.14
N GLY A 95 11.41 7.62 -12.81
CA GLY A 95 12.67 7.82 -12.11
C GLY A 95 13.21 9.25 -12.23
N PHE A 96 14.18 9.59 -11.38
CA PHE A 96 14.86 10.88 -11.42
C PHE A 96 16.23 10.80 -10.73
N LYS A 97 16.99 11.90 -10.71
CA LYS A 97 18.31 11.96 -10.05
C LYS A 97 18.33 12.97 -8.91
N ILE A 98 19.07 12.62 -7.86
CA ILE A 98 19.46 13.51 -6.75
C ILE A 98 20.98 13.51 -6.73
N GLY A 99 21.62 14.60 -7.19
CA GLY A 99 23.06 14.62 -7.39
C GLY A 99 23.50 13.58 -8.43
N THR A 100 24.42 12.69 -8.05
CA THR A 100 24.82 11.55 -8.89
C THR A 100 24.03 10.27 -8.64
N THR A 101 23.18 10.25 -7.60
CA THR A 101 22.34 9.09 -7.26
C THR A 101 21.06 9.08 -8.08
N THR A 102 20.78 7.94 -8.71
CA THR A 102 19.55 7.70 -9.48
C THR A 102 18.49 7.06 -8.58
N VAL A 103 17.29 7.61 -8.60
CA VAL A 103 16.11 7.11 -7.90
C VAL A 103 15.27 6.33 -8.89
N LEU A 104 15.17 5.01 -8.69
CA LEU A 104 14.34 4.12 -9.49
C LEU A 104 13.15 3.65 -8.67
N ALA A 105 11.96 3.68 -9.25
CA ALA A 105 10.77 3.15 -8.60
C ALA A 105 10.20 1.96 -9.37
N ASN A 106 9.81 0.93 -8.64
CA ASN A 106 9.17 -0.27 -9.13
C ASN A 106 7.81 -0.44 -8.44
N LYS A 107 6.85 -1.06 -9.12
CA LYS A 107 5.61 -1.48 -8.46
C LYS A 107 5.93 -2.54 -7.42
N LEU A 108 5.17 -2.57 -6.33
CA LEU A 108 5.30 -3.63 -5.31
C LEU A 108 4.85 -5.00 -5.82
N ASP A 109 4.10 -5.01 -6.91
CA ASP A 109 3.59 -6.23 -7.52
C ASP A 109 4.72 -6.86 -8.32
N ASN A 110 5.50 -7.69 -7.64
CA ASN A 110 6.11 -8.84 -8.29
C ASN A 110 5.40 -10.08 -7.74
N ASP A 111 4.12 -10.23 -8.11
CA ASP A 111 3.34 -11.44 -7.86
C ASP A 111 3.81 -12.60 -8.79
N GLU A 112 4.83 -12.34 -9.63
CA GLU A 112 5.48 -13.35 -10.46
C GLU A 112 6.46 -14.18 -9.62
N LEU A 113 6.17 -15.46 -9.49
CA LEU A 113 7.04 -16.43 -8.81
C LEU A 113 7.40 -17.55 -9.79
N VAL A 114 8.63 -18.06 -9.70
CA VAL A 114 8.98 -19.26 -10.46
C VAL A 114 8.39 -20.48 -9.73
N VAL A 115 7.45 -21.15 -10.37
CA VAL A 115 6.87 -22.41 -9.90
C VAL A 115 7.57 -23.56 -10.63
N SER A 116 8.00 -24.57 -9.89
CA SER A 116 8.60 -25.79 -10.42
C SER A 116 7.76 -27.01 -10.07
N PHE A 117 7.39 -27.80 -11.07
CA PHE A 117 6.76 -29.11 -10.93
C PHE A 117 7.83 -30.18 -11.04
N LEU A 118 8.04 -30.93 -9.96
CA LEU A 118 9.03 -32.01 -9.90
C LEU A 118 8.36 -33.36 -10.11
N GLY A 119 8.99 -34.23 -10.89
CA GLY A 119 8.49 -35.60 -11.14
C GLY A 119 7.16 -35.64 -11.90
N LEU A 120 6.84 -34.59 -12.67
CA LEU A 120 5.60 -34.53 -13.43
C LEU A 120 5.71 -35.44 -14.66
N PRO A 121 4.79 -36.42 -14.84
CA PRO A 121 4.82 -37.30 -16.00
C PRO A 121 4.87 -36.54 -17.34
N ALA A 122 5.74 -36.95 -18.25
CA ALA A 122 5.99 -36.38 -19.57
C ALA A 122 4.74 -36.36 -20.46
N TYR A 123 3.80 -37.28 -20.24
CA TYR A 123 2.51 -37.30 -20.95
C TYR A 123 1.52 -36.23 -20.48
N ILE A 124 1.72 -35.61 -19.32
CA ILE A 124 0.90 -34.47 -18.89
C ILE A 124 1.16 -33.31 -19.85
N THR A 125 0.12 -32.75 -20.43
CA THR A 125 0.26 -31.66 -21.40
C THR A 125 0.45 -30.30 -20.71
N ASP A 126 1.02 -29.33 -21.43
CA ASP A 126 1.17 -27.97 -20.88
C ASP A 126 -0.21 -27.33 -20.63
N LYS A 127 -1.24 -27.70 -21.41
CA LYS A 127 -2.63 -27.27 -21.20
C LYS A 127 -3.16 -27.72 -19.83
N GLU A 128 -2.98 -29.00 -19.48
CA GLU A 128 -3.43 -29.52 -18.17
C GLU A 128 -2.78 -28.78 -17.00
N ILE A 129 -1.49 -28.42 -17.13
CA ILE A 129 -0.79 -27.63 -16.12
C ILE A 129 -1.38 -26.24 -16.00
N LEU A 130 -1.61 -25.57 -17.13
CA LEU A 130 -2.16 -24.21 -17.17
C LEU A 130 -3.61 -24.16 -16.66
N ASP A 131 -4.45 -25.13 -17.02
CA ASP A 131 -5.82 -25.24 -16.51
C ASP A 131 -5.82 -25.38 -14.98
N LYS A 132 -4.91 -26.21 -14.42
CA LYS A 132 -4.77 -26.39 -12.96
C LYS A 132 -4.30 -25.13 -12.25
N LEU A 133 -3.34 -24.41 -12.83
CA LEU A 133 -2.90 -23.12 -12.32
C LEU A 133 -4.05 -22.11 -12.29
N TYR A 134 -4.83 -22.06 -13.38
CA TYR A 134 -5.99 -21.19 -13.48
C TYR A 134 -7.07 -21.54 -12.43
N GLU A 135 -7.35 -22.82 -12.20
CA GLU A 135 -8.25 -23.28 -11.12
C GLU A 135 -7.78 -22.82 -9.73
N TRP A 136 -6.47 -22.69 -9.51
CA TRP A 136 -5.89 -22.17 -8.27
C TRP A 136 -5.82 -20.64 -8.20
N GLY A 137 -6.35 -19.94 -9.21
CA GLY A 137 -6.39 -18.48 -9.25
C GLY A 137 -5.04 -17.85 -9.62
N VAL A 138 -4.12 -18.61 -10.20
CA VAL A 138 -2.81 -18.12 -10.68
C VAL A 138 -2.69 -18.28 -12.19
N SER A 139 -1.99 -17.35 -12.84
CA SER A 139 -1.77 -17.38 -14.29
C SER A 139 -0.28 -17.35 -14.61
N ALA A 140 0.14 -18.19 -15.56
CA ALA A 140 1.48 -18.16 -16.10
C ALA A 140 1.77 -16.83 -16.82
N VAL A 141 2.89 -16.19 -16.49
CA VAL A 141 3.41 -15.02 -17.21
C VAL A 141 4.50 -15.40 -18.23
N SER A 142 4.89 -16.68 -18.25
CA SER A 142 5.88 -17.21 -19.19
C SER A 142 5.53 -18.63 -19.69
N PRO A 143 6.09 -19.07 -20.83
CA PRO A 143 5.93 -20.44 -21.31
C PRO A 143 6.55 -21.47 -20.36
N ILE A 144 5.95 -22.66 -20.29
CA ILE A 144 6.49 -23.80 -19.53
C ILE A 144 7.81 -24.27 -20.14
N LYS A 145 8.87 -24.27 -19.33
CA LYS A 145 10.19 -24.79 -19.67
C LYS A 145 10.36 -26.19 -19.11
N ARG A 146 11.08 -27.04 -19.84
CA ARG A 146 11.44 -28.41 -19.44
C ARG A 146 12.92 -28.43 -19.08
N ARG A 147 13.25 -29.01 -17.92
CA ARG A 147 14.66 -29.27 -17.59
C ARG A 147 15.07 -30.58 -18.25
N MET A 148 16.29 -30.56 -18.79
CA MET A 148 16.86 -31.69 -19.52
C MET A 148 17.96 -32.32 -18.67
N TRP A 149 18.15 -33.63 -18.80
CA TRP A 149 19.32 -34.28 -18.23
C TRP A 149 20.60 -33.68 -18.85
N PRO A 150 21.65 -33.41 -18.05
CA PRO A 150 22.87 -32.79 -18.55
C PRO A 150 23.45 -33.54 -19.75
N GLY A 151 23.76 -32.81 -20.82
CA GLY A 151 24.33 -33.37 -22.04
C GLY A 151 23.35 -34.16 -22.91
N THR A 152 22.04 -34.10 -22.64
CA THR A 152 21.02 -34.81 -23.42
C THR A 152 19.87 -33.91 -23.84
N ASN A 153 19.08 -34.40 -24.81
CA ASN A 153 17.77 -33.85 -25.14
C ASN A 153 16.62 -34.66 -24.52
N ILE A 154 16.87 -35.30 -23.37
CA ILE A 154 15.87 -36.06 -22.61
C ILE A 154 15.40 -35.22 -21.42
N ALA A 155 14.09 -35.02 -21.29
CA ALA A 155 13.52 -34.29 -20.15
C ALA A 155 13.64 -35.11 -18.85
N ASP A 156 13.93 -34.45 -17.74
CA ASP A 156 14.10 -35.09 -16.42
C ASP A 156 12.83 -35.05 -15.55
N TRP A 157 11.68 -34.87 -16.19
CA TRP A 157 10.37 -34.75 -15.54
C TRP A 157 10.18 -33.49 -14.67
N THR A 158 11.14 -32.56 -14.70
CA THR A 158 10.99 -31.23 -14.11
C THR A 158 10.53 -30.22 -15.13
N ARG A 159 9.46 -29.48 -14.79
CA ARG A 159 8.96 -28.35 -15.57
C ARG A 159 8.86 -27.12 -14.70
N TYR A 160 9.08 -25.95 -15.28
CA TYR A 160 9.02 -24.69 -14.53
C TYR A 160 8.54 -23.54 -15.39
N LEU A 161 7.92 -22.56 -14.74
CA LEU A 161 7.44 -21.34 -15.34
C LEU A 161 7.47 -20.21 -14.30
N LYS A 162 7.37 -18.98 -14.78
CA LYS A 162 6.87 -17.82 -14.05
C LYS A 162 5.38 -17.66 -14.32
#